data_AF-A0A8J8G0V9-F1
#
_entry.id   AF-A0A8J8G0V9-F1
#
_cell.length_a   1.000
_cell.length_b   1.000
_cell.length_c   1.000
_cell.angle_alpha   90.00
_cell.angle_beta   90.00
_cell.angle_gamma   90.00
#
_symmetry.space_group_name_H-M   'P 1'
#
loop_
_entity.id
_entity.type
_entity.pdbx_description
1 polymer ?
#
loop_
_entity_poly.entity_id
_entity_poly.type
_entity_poly.pdbx_seq_one_letter_code
_entity_poly.pdbx_strand_id
1 'polypeptide(L)'
;MAKNKRLRLIGELITPIVVNSPFFFIKGCKISITREPKENKKGYLPFPRREHYGKLVKGERKAPTIRKCFQGFIVVDFPGNNKQTEKRLQWFLSLRGLGGHQNKGMGKIRWLERQEVTPVKKTPQGKKLTIRKGLGKHPKPIQTAIKALLLHDFVHTEKHQSKIYQEVEIMNSFIREACKKHHTNGDEYSNNWLIPIIKKYDGLASFLSRRIPRKEEKRYDYENGEIDCKTIAEEITEKQHIIYSLYNYIYYNKTFARFYETITFANNKLRTHLLLAVNLLINDFKKGKLTIENNKVKIVSIPAKDKGETEKPISKSLVLKRINPSKKGVEKQTTTLQERSVRDENHPLTTEKKPLARG
;
A
#
# COMPACT_ATOMS: atom_id res chain seq x y z
N MET A 1 14.85 37.63 10.14
CA MET A 1 13.54 36.95 9.97
C MET A 1 13.37 35.90 11.06
N ALA A 2 12.44 36.10 11.99
CA ALA A 2 12.18 35.15 13.06
C ALA A 2 11.74 33.80 12.46
N LYS A 3 12.54 32.74 12.68
CA LYS A 3 12.13 31.38 12.35
C LYS A 3 10.82 31.12 13.11
N ASN A 4 9.73 30.81 12.42
CA ASN A 4 8.44 30.49 13.02
C ASN A 4 8.60 29.32 14.00
N LYS A 5 8.87 29.64 15.27
CA LYS A 5 8.91 28.67 16.36
C LYS A 5 7.51 28.09 16.51
N ARG A 6 7.42 26.76 16.59
CA ARG A 6 6.16 26.08 16.92
C ARG A 6 6.22 25.62 18.35
N LEU A 7 5.09 25.70 19.03
CA LEU A 7 4.94 25.07 20.33
C LEU A 7 4.65 23.58 20.12
N ARG A 8 5.28 22.74 20.94
CA ARG A 8 5.10 21.29 20.97
C ARG A 8 4.80 20.85 22.40
N LEU A 9 3.74 20.07 22.55
CA LEU A 9 3.44 19.38 23.80
C LEU A 9 3.72 17.89 23.61
N ILE A 10 4.46 17.30 24.55
CA ILE A 10 4.84 15.90 24.54
C ILE A 10 4.17 15.21 25.73
N GLY A 11 3.56 14.06 25.46
CA GLY A 11 3.06 13.15 26.48
C GLY A 11 3.45 11.71 26.16
N GLU A 12 3.36 10.85 27.16
CA GLU A 12 3.52 9.42 27.03
C GLU A 12 2.14 8.75 27.09
N LEU A 13 1.87 7.83 26.16
CA LEU A 13 0.70 6.97 26.22
C LEU A 13 0.95 5.87 27.24
N ILE A 14 0.33 6.00 28.42
CA ILE A 14 0.34 4.98 29.47
C ILE A 14 -0.36 3.72 28.94
N THR A 15 -1.39 3.90 28.12
CA THR A 15 -2.12 2.80 27.50
C THR A 15 -2.29 2.99 26.01
N PRO A 16 -2.37 1.89 25.23
CA PRO A 16 -2.54 1.97 23.78
C PRO A 16 -3.80 2.75 23.40
N ILE A 17 -3.68 3.57 22.37
CA ILE A 17 -4.79 4.34 21.82
C ILE A 17 -5.31 3.69 20.54
N VAL A 18 -6.64 3.51 20.47
CA VAL A 18 -7.33 2.99 19.29
C VAL A 18 -7.59 4.13 18.31
N VAL A 19 -6.81 4.20 17.24
CA VAL A 19 -7.00 5.15 16.13
C VAL A 19 -6.69 4.48 14.79
N ASN A 20 -7.29 4.98 13.71
CA ASN A 20 -7.07 4.43 12.37
C ASN A 20 -5.68 4.76 11.80
N SER A 21 -5.09 5.87 12.26
CA SER A 21 -3.80 6.41 11.81
C SER A 21 -3.05 6.97 13.01
N PRO A 22 -1.72 6.81 13.09
CA PRO A 22 -0.91 7.44 14.14
C PRO A 22 -0.76 8.95 13.94
N PHE A 23 -1.26 9.49 12.83
CA PHE A 23 -1.27 10.93 12.53
C PHE A 23 -2.71 11.39 12.31
N PHE A 24 -3.12 12.42 13.05
CA PHE A 24 -4.46 13.00 12.97
C PHE A 24 -4.48 14.43 13.50
N PHE A 25 -5.63 15.10 13.41
CA PHE A 25 -5.81 16.48 13.88
C PHE A 25 -6.91 16.55 14.93
N ILE A 26 -6.69 17.34 15.98
CA ILE A 26 -7.71 17.73 16.95
C ILE A 26 -7.58 19.23 17.18
N LYS A 27 -8.70 19.97 17.07
CA LYS A 27 -8.75 21.43 17.22
C LYS A 27 -7.69 22.18 16.40
N GLY A 28 -7.45 21.71 15.16
CA GLY A 28 -6.44 22.28 14.26
C GLY A 28 -4.98 22.05 14.67
N CYS A 29 -4.73 21.30 15.75
CA CYS A 29 -3.39 20.89 16.17
C CYS A 29 -3.05 19.53 15.57
N LYS A 30 -1.82 19.38 15.09
CA LYS A 30 -1.37 18.10 14.52
C LYS A 30 -0.93 17.19 15.65
N ILE A 31 -1.52 16.01 15.70
CA ILE A 31 -1.19 14.98 16.67
C ILE A 31 -0.45 13.85 15.96
N SER A 32 0.69 13.46 16.53
CA SER A 32 1.50 12.35 16.04
C SER A 32 1.77 11.39 17.19
N ILE A 33 1.44 10.12 17.02
CA ILE A 33 1.87 9.04 17.91
C ILE A 33 3.18 8.51 17.35
N THR A 34 4.19 8.39 18.20
CA THR A 34 5.55 8.08 17.79
C THR A 34 6.24 7.17 18.81
N ARG A 35 7.25 6.42 18.38
CA ARG A 35 8.04 5.59 19.29
C ARG A 35 8.90 6.43 20.24
N GLU A 36 9.35 7.59 19.79
CA GLU A 36 10.21 8.52 20.53
C GLU A 36 9.82 9.95 20.18
N PRO A 37 9.84 10.90 21.14
CA PRO A 37 9.33 12.25 20.91
C PRO A 37 10.26 13.15 20.07
N LYS A 38 11.36 12.61 19.54
CA LYS A 38 12.38 13.34 18.78
C LYS A 38 12.29 13.07 17.28
N GLU A 39 12.44 14.11 16.47
CA GLU A 39 12.51 13.99 15.01
C GLU A 39 13.89 13.45 14.58
N ASN A 40 13.93 12.60 13.57
CA ASN A 40 15.17 12.16 12.95
C ASN A 40 15.83 13.28 12.12
N LYS A 41 17.04 13.04 11.60
CA LYS A 41 17.79 14.00 10.76
C LYS A 41 16.99 14.55 9.54
N LYS A 42 15.93 13.85 9.13
CA LYS A 42 15.06 14.22 7.99
C LYS A 42 13.77 14.95 8.43
N GLY A 43 13.61 15.24 9.72
CA GLY A 43 12.45 15.93 10.29
C GLY A 43 11.21 15.04 10.48
N TYR A 44 11.39 13.71 10.51
CA TYR A 44 10.29 12.76 10.73
C TYR A 44 10.35 12.16 12.12
N LEU A 45 9.19 12.08 12.79
CA LEU A 45 9.03 11.31 14.01
C LEU A 45 9.03 9.80 13.70
N PRO A 46 9.71 8.96 14.50
CA PRO A 46 9.76 7.52 14.27
C PRO A 46 8.37 6.88 14.39
N PHE A 47 8.11 5.85 13.59
CA PHE A 47 6.81 5.18 13.60
C PHE A 47 6.54 4.50 14.96
N PRO A 48 5.33 4.62 15.54
CA PRO A 48 5.03 4.10 16.87
C PRO A 48 4.95 2.57 16.90
N ARG A 49 4.92 2.00 18.12
CA ARG A 49 4.62 0.58 18.29
C ARG A 49 3.16 0.33 17.90
N ARG A 50 2.94 -0.66 17.04
CA ARG A 50 1.60 -1.04 16.56
C ARG A 50 1.14 -2.29 17.30
N GLU A 51 -0.06 -2.21 17.85
CA GLU A 51 -0.69 -3.28 18.59
C GLU A 51 -2.07 -3.60 18.02
N HIS A 52 -2.60 -4.75 18.41
CA HIS A 52 -3.90 -5.24 17.97
C HIS A 52 -4.70 -5.67 19.20
N TYR A 53 -5.75 -4.92 19.51
CA TYR A 53 -6.68 -5.30 20.57
C TYR A 53 -7.86 -6.05 19.94
N GLY A 54 -8.05 -7.30 20.36
CA GLY A 54 -9.26 -8.07 20.11
C GLY A 54 -10.24 -7.85 21.26
N LYS A 55 -11.49 -7.48 20.96
CA LYS A 55 -12.57 -7.53 21.95
C LYS A 55 -13.34 -8.83 21.74
N LEU A 56 -13.36 -9.69 22.76
CA LEU A 56 -14.33 -10.78 22.85
C LEU A 56 -15.68 -10.18 23.24
N VAL A 57 -16.72 -10.44 22.47
CA VAL A 57 -18.09 -10.04 22.79
C VAL A 57 -18.75 -11.24 23.48
N LYS A 58 -19.05 -11.11 24.77
CA LYS A 58 -19.71 -12.17 25.56
C LYS A 58 -21.04 -12.51 24.90
N GLY A 59 -21.26 -13.79 24.59
CA GLY A 59 -22.50 -14.29 23.98
C GLY A 59 -22.52 -14.34 22.45
N GLU A 60 -21.54 -13.78 21.75
CA GLU A 60 -21.45 -13.89 20.28
C GLU A 60 -20.30 -14.82 19.87
N ARG A 61 -20.59 -15.91 19.13
CA ARG A 61 -19.57 -16.71 18.42
C ARG A 61 -19.11 -15.95 17.16
N LYS A 62 -18.53 -14.76 17.33
CA LYS A 62 -17.91 -13.98 16.26
C LYS A 62 -16.41 -13.90 16.49
N ALA A 63 -15.63 -13.93 15.41
CA ALA A 63 -14.19 -13.65 15.49
C ALA A 63 -13.97 -12.27 16.14
N PRO A 64 -13.00 -12.12 17.05
CA PRO A 64 -12.79 -10.88 17.78
C PRO A 64 -12.58 -9.72 16.81
N THR A 65 -13.25 -8.59 17.04
CA THR A 65 -13.03 -7.39 16.22
C THR A 65 -11.64 -6.85 16.52
N ILE A 66 -10.67 -7.13 15.65
CA ILE A 66 -9.30 -6.67 15.82
C ILE A 66 -9.23 -5.18 15.47
N ARG A 67 -8.97 -4.33 16.47
CA ARG A 67 -8.76 -2.90 16.27
C ARG A 67 -7.28 -2.57 16.30
N LYS A 68 -6.82 -1.74 15.35
CA LYS A 68 -5.46 -1.22 15.33
C LYS A 68 -5.27 -0.22 16.47
N CYS A 69 -4.21 -0.43 17.25
CA CYS A 69 -3.85 0.41 18.37
C CYS A 69 -2.39 0.85 18.23
N PHE A 70 -2.05 1.97 18.85
CA PHE A 70 -0.69 2.50 18.86
C PHE A 70 -0.24 2.84 20.28
N GLN A 71 1.03 2.57 20.58
CA GLN A 71 1.67 2.92 21.85
C GLN A 71 2.99 3.66 21.60
N GLY A 72 3.37 4.50 22.57
CA GLY A 72 4.58 5.31 22.56
C GLY A 72 4.31 6.70 23.12
N PHE A 73 4.85 7.72 22.48
CA PHE A 73 4.67 9.12 22.84
C PHE A 73 3.62 9.76 21.94
N ILE A 74 2.87 10.69 22.52
CA ILE A 74 2.02 11.61 21.80
C ILE A 74 2.72 12.96 21.69
N VAL A 75 2.79 13.46 20.46
CA VAL A 75 3.35 14.77 20.14
C VAL A 75 2.26 15.63 19.52
N VAL A 76 1.94 16.74 20.18
CA VAL A 76 0.97 17.74 19.71
C VAL A 76 1.74 18.96 19.22
N ASP A 77 1.72 19.20 17.92
CA ASP A 77 2.29 20.40 17.30
C ASP A 77 1.19 21.47 17.15
N PHE A 78 1.42 22.65 17.71
CA PHE A 78 0.51 23.79 17.65
C PHE A 78 0.90 24.74 16.50
N PRO A 79 -0.07 25.21 15.70
CA PRO A 79 0.20 26.19 14.66
C PRO A 79 0.41 27.59 15.26
N GLY A 80 1.66 28.06 15.27
CA GLY A 80 2.04 29.40 15.75
C GLY A 80 2.08 29.55 17.27
N ASN A 81 2.38 30.77 17.74
CA ASN A 81 2.57 31.10 19.16
C ASN A 81 1.71 32.31 19.59
N ASN A 82 0.38 32.18 19.51
CA ASN A 82 -0.55 33.26 19.87
C ASN A 82 -1.45 32.87 21.07
N LYS A 83 -2.30 33.81 21.53
CA LYS A 83 -3.26 33.55 22.63
C LYS A 83 -4.19 32.34 22.38
N GLN A 84 -4.48 32.00 21.12
CA GLN A 84 -5.27 30.81 20.79
C GLN A 84 -4.47 29.52 20.99
N THR A 85 -3.16 29.52 20.72
CA THR A 85 -2.25 28.40 21.03
C THR A 85 -2.28 28.08 22.52
N GLU A 86 -2.21 29.09 23.39
CA GLU A 86 -2.22 28.89 24.84
C GLU A 86 -3.57 28.30 25.32
N LYS A 87 -4.71 28.79 24.81
CA LYS A 87 -6.02 28.19 25.10
C LYS A 87 -6.11 26.73 24.68
N ARG A 88 -5.56 26.37 23.52
CA ARG A 88 -5.53 24.98 23.04
C ARG A 88 -4.59 24.14 23.89
N LEU A 89 -3.45 24.67 24.30
CA LEU A 89 -2.49 23.99 25.18
C LEU A 89 -3.16 23.62 26.50
N GLN A 90 -3.81 24.58 27.18
CA GLN A 90 -4.52 24.34 28.43
C GLN A 90 -5.60 23.27 28.27
N TRP A 91 -6.32 23.29 27.15
CA TRP A 91 -7.28 22.24 26.84
C TRP A 91 -6.62 20.86 26.73
N PHE A 92 -5.48 20.72 26.03
CA PHE A 92 -4.77 19.44 25.94
C PHE A 92 -4.22 18.98 27.30
N LEU A 93 -3.64 19.88 28.09
CA LEU A 93 -3.12 19.57 29.42
C LEU A 93 -4.21 19.06 30.37
N SER A 94 -5.46 19.53 30.20
CA SER A 94 -6.62 19.05 30.97
C SER A 94 -7.06 17.61 30.63
N LEU A 95 -6.60 17.07 29.48
CA LEU A 95 -6.98 15.74 29.05
C LEU A 95 -6.18 14.67 29.79
N ARG A 96 -6.89 13.73 30.41
CA ARG A 96 -6.30 12.51 30.99
C ARG A 96 -6.17 11.36 29.97
N GLY A 97 -6.80 11.50 28.80
CA GLY A 97 -6.68 10.53 27.71
C GLY A 97 -7.26 11.02 26.40
N LEU A 98 -7.01 10.26 25.33
CA LEU A 98 -7.48 10.51 23.97
C LEU A 98 -8.12 9.26 23.35
N GLY A 99 -9.04 9.48 22.40
CA GLY A 99 -9.77 8.42 21.69
C GLY A 99 -11.25 8.34 22.09
N GLY A 100 -12.01 7.47 21.42
CA GLY A 100 -13.45 7.32 21.67
C GLY A 100 -13.81 6.42 22.86
N HIS A 101 -12.82 5.79 23.51
CA HIS A 101 -13.01 4.81 24.60
C HIS A 101 -12.21 5.19 25.86
N GLN A 102 -12.11 6.49 26.18
CA GLN A 102 -11.28 7.02 27.27
C GLN A 102 -11.57 6.37 28.63
N ASN A 103 -12.82 5.96 28.86
CA ASN A 103 -13.26 5.32 30.10
C ASN A 103 -12.82 3.85 30.23
N LYS A 104 -12.26 3.23 29.18
CA LYS A 104 -11.78 1.84 29.19
C LYS A 104 -10.28 1.72 29.39
N GLY A 105 -9.65 2.80 29.84
CA GLY A 105 -8.21 2.87 29.98
C GLY A 105 -7.48 2.75 28.66
N MET A 106 -8.08 3.06 27.51
CA MET A 106 -7.39 3.15 26.22
C MET A 106 -7.03 4.61 25.92
N GLY A 107 -5.77 4.85 25.58
CA GLY A 107 -5.24 6.18 25.26
C GLY A 107 -5.07 7.12 26.45
N LYS A 108 -4.81 6.60 27.66
CA LYS A 108 -4.44 7.42 28.82
C LYS A 108 -3.09 8.09 28.57
N ILE A 109 -2.97 9.36 28.96
CA ILE A 109 -1.79 10.19 28.68
C ILE A 109 -1.19 10.71 29.97
N ARG A 110 0.13 10.60 30.10
CA ARG A 110 0.93 11.37 31.04
C ARG A 110 1.65 12.47 30.28
N TRP A 111 1.26 13.72 30.49
CA TRP A 111 1.97 14.85 29.89
C TRP A 111 3.35 15.00 30.53
N LEU A 112 4.38 15.20 29.70
CA LEU A 112 5.77 15.23 30.14
C LEU A 112 6.33 16.64 30.06
N GLU A 113 6.27 17.27 28.88
CA GLU A 113 6.96 18.53 28.66
C GLU A 113 6.34 19.38 27.55
N ARG A 114 6.56 20.69 27.67
CA ARG A 114 6.28 21.71 26.66
C ARG A 114 7.62 22.17 26.08
N GLN A 115 7.75 22.15 24.76
CA GLN A 115 8.96 22.58 24.05
C GLN A 115 8.64 23.62 22.97
N GLU A 116 9.48 24.64 22.86
CA GLU A 116 9.55 25.44 21.63
C GLU A 116 10.52 24.75 20.66
N VAL A 117 10.00 24.29 19.53
CA VAL A 117 10.84 23.62 18.53
C VAL A 117 10.90 24.44 17.26
N THR A 118 12.10 24.54 16.69
CA THR A 118 12.26 25.04 15.33
C THR A 118 11.88 23.90 14.37
N PRO A 119 11.02 24.13 13.37
CA PRO A 119 10.71 23.08 12.40
C PRO A 119 11.99 22.66 11.66
N VAL A 120 12.33 21.37 11.72
CA VAL A 120 13.39 20.80 10.87
C VAL A 120 12.92 20.95 9.42
N LYS A 121 13.78 21.49 8.54
CA LYS A 121 13.48 21.56 7.10
C LYS A 121 13.18 20.14 6.62
N LYS A 122 11.91 19.86 6.35
CA LYS A 122 11.53 18.58 5.75
C LYS A 122 12.28 18.48 4.43
N THR A 123 13.03 17.39 4.23
CA THR A 123 13.48 17.03 2.88
C THR A 123 12.26 17.06 1.96
N PRO A 124 12.38 17.67 0.76
CA PRO A 124 11.27 17.71 -0.20
C PRO A 124 10.68 16.30 -0.31
N GLN A 125 9.36 16.18 -0.22
CA GLN A 125 8.71 14.92 -0.56
C GLN A 125 9.17 14.57 -1.97
N GLY A 126 9.71 13.36 -2.15
CA GLY A 126 10.14 12.90 -3.47
C GLY A 126 9.02 13.14 -4.47
N LYS A 127 9.36 13.65 -5.66
CA LYS A 127 8.38 13.90 -6.72
C LYS A 127 7.58 12.61 -6.93
N LYS A 128 6.26 12.69 -6.77
CA LYS A 128 5.37 11.54 -7.05
C LYS A 128 5.61 11.09 -8.50
N LEU A 129 5.69 9.79 -8.72
CA LEU A 129 5.71 9.22 -10.06
C LEU A 129 4.43 9.66 -10.79
N THR A 130 4.59 10.52 -11.78
CA THR A 130 3.50 10.99 -12.65
C THR A 130 3.60 10.28 -13.99
N ILE A 131 2.50 9.65 -14.41
CA ILE A 131 2.36 9.11 -15.75
C ILE A 131 2.41 10.27 -16.76
N ARG A 132 3.34 10.21 -17.72
CA ARG A 132 3.52 11.26 -18.73
C ARG A 132 2.32 11.32 -19.70
N LYS A 133 1.92 12.53 -20.06
CA LYS A 133 1.02 12.80 -21.19
C LYS A 133 1.83 12.64 -22.49
N GLY A 134 1.47 11.67 -23.32
CA GLY A 134 2.18 11.33 -24.54
C GLY A 134 3.54 10.63 -24.31
N LEU A 135 4.06 10.04 -25.39
CA LEU A 135 5.26 9.21 -25.36
C LEU A 135 6.56 10.00 -25.61
N GLY A 136 6.54 10.98 -26.51
CA GLY A 136 7.74 11.68 -26.98
C GLY A 136 8.59 10.83 -27.94
N LYS A 137 9.64 11.41 -28.53
CA LYS A 137 10.52 10.72 -29.49
C LYS A 137 11.51 9.80 -28.78
N HIS A 138 11.58 8.54 -29.22
CA HIS A 138 12.49 7.53 -28.65
C HIS A 138 13.18 6.71 -29.76
N PRO A 139 14.38 6.14 -29.52
CA PRO A 139 15.02 5.22 -30.46
C PRO A 139 14.18 3.97 -30.75
N LYS A 140 14.33 3.38 -31.95
CA LYS A 140 13.55 2.21 -32.38
C LYS A 140 13.55 1.05 -31.37
N PRO A 141 14.68 0.61 -30.77
CA PRO A 141 14.66 -0.46 -29.76
C PRO A 141 13.83 -0.11 -28.52
N ILE A 142 13.88 1.13 -28.06
CA ILE A 142 13.08 1.60 -26.94
C ILE A 142 11.59 1.63 -27.33
N GLN A 143 11.25 2.06 -28.54
CA GLN A 143 9.86 1.98 -29.04
C GLN A 143 9.36 0.53 -29.09
N THR A 144 10.18 -0.42 -29.53
CA THR A 144 9.86 -1.86 -29.53
C THR A 144 9.59 -2.36 -28.10
N ALA A 145 10.43 -1.98 -27.13
CA ALA A 145 10.24 -2.33 -25.73
C ALA A 145 8.95 -1.72 -25.15
N ILE A 146 8.66 -0.45 -25.47
CA ILE A 146 7.42 0.22 -25.07
C ILE A 146 6.22 -0.52 -25.65
N LYS A 147 6.26 -0.87 -26.95
CA LYS A 147 5.18 -1.59 -27.61
C LYS A 147 4.91 -2.94 -26.94
N ALA A 148 5.97 -3.69 -26.64
CA ALA A 148 5.84 -4.96 -25.93
C ALA A 148 5.22 -4.78 -24.53
N LEU A 149 5.66 -3.77 -23.77
CA LEU A 149 5.08 -3.43 -22.47
C LEU A 149 3.62 -3.00 -22.54
N LEU A 150 3.18 -2.33 -23.61
CA LEU A 150 1.77 -1.98 -23.77
C LEU A 150 0.90 -3.18 -24.15
N LEU A 151 1.47 -4.24 -24.73
CA LEU A 151 0.73 -5.40 -25.26
C LEU A 151 0.81 -6.66 -24.40
N HIS A 152 1.74 -6.75 -23.44
CA HIS A 152 2.07 -8.00 -22.73
C HIS A 152 0.90 -8.65 -21.99
N ASP A 153 -0.07 -7.85 -21.54
CA ASP A 153 -1.24 -8.29 -20.78
C ASP A 153 -2.46 -8.62 -21.68
N PHE A 154 -2.36 -8.47 -23.00
CA PHE A 154 -3.44 -8.76 -23.95
C PHE A 154 -3.31 -10.14 -24.62
N VAL A 155 -2.37 -10.96 -24.16
CA VAL A 155 -2.15 -12.32 -24.67
C VAL A 155 -2.38 -13.35 -23.58
N HIS A 156 -2.63 -14.60 -23.99
CA HIS A 156 -2.64 -15.72 -23.05
C HIS A 156 -1.19 -16.13 -22.73
N THR A 157 -0.91 -16.30 -21.45
CA THR A 157 0.36 -16.82 -20.92
C THR A 157 0.10 -18.02 -20.01
N GLU A 158 1.15 -18.74 -19.62
CA GLU A 158 1.05 -19.83 -18.63
C GLU A 158 0.43 -19.39 -17.29
N LYS A 159 0.57 -18.11 -16.92
CA LYS A 159 0.13 -17.58 -15.62
C LYS A 159 -1.18 -16.82 -15.67
N HIS A 160 -1.61 -16.33 -16.83
CA HIS A 160 -2.84 -15.56 -16.94
C HIS A 160 -3.48 -15.65 -18.32
N GLN A 161 -4.80 -15.44 -18.35
CA GLN A 161 -5.51 -15.10 -19.58
C GLN A 161 -5.43 -13.60 -19.88
N SER A 162 -5.65 -13.22 -21.15
CA SER A 162 -5.75 -11.82 -21.60
C SER A 162 -6.59 -10.99 -20.62
N LYS A 163 -6.07 -9.82 -20.25
CA LYS A 163 -6.71 -8.95 -19.25
C LYS A 163 -8.03 -8.37 -19.72
N ILE A 164 -8.26 -8.33 -21.03
CA ILE A 164 -9.51 -7.87 -21.65
C ILE A 164 -10.40 -9.02 -22.15
N TYR A 165 -10.17 -10.26 -21.71
CA TYR A 165 -10.93 -11.47 -22.10
C TYR A 165 -10.86 -11.90 -23.58
N GLN A 166 -10.45 -11.00 -24.47
CA GLN A 166 -10.16 -11.28 -25.86
C GLN A 166 -8.64 -11.22 -26.08
N GLU A 167 -8.06 -12.23 -26.72
CA GLU A 167 -6.65 -12.19 -27.12
C GLU A 167 -6.46 -11.22 -28.28
N VAL A 168 -5.48 -10.33 -28.17
CA VAL A 168 -5.09 -9.40 -29.23
C VAL A 168 -4.09 -10.08 -30.16
N GLU A 169 -4.33 -9.96 -31.47
CA GLU A 169 -3.40 -10.48 -32.46
C GLU A 169 -2.17 -9.56 -32.58
N ILE A 170 -1.03 -9.98 -32.03
CA ILE A 170 0.22 -9.23 -32.15
C ILE A 170 0.92 -9.60 -33.46
N MET A 171 0.95 -8.65 -34.41
CA MET A 171 1.48 -8.85 -35.77
C MET A 171 2.98 -9.13 -35.81
N ASN A 172 3.74 -8.48 -34.93
CA ASN A 172 5.19 -8.68 -34.86
C ASN A 172 5.50 -9.96 -34.07
N SER A 173 5.98 -11.00 -34.76
CA SER A 173 6.29 -12.31 -34.15
C SER A 173 7.27 -12.24 -32.99
N PHE A 174 8.29 -11.37 -33.09
CA PHE A 174 9.28 -11.14 -32.04
C PHE A 174 8.65 -10.52 -30.78
N ILE A 175 7.75 -9.55 -30.92
CA ILE A 175 7.00 -8.98 -29.78
C ILE A 175 6.01 -10.02 -29.23
N ARG A 176 5.29 -10.73 -30.10
CA ARG A 176 4.30 -11.75 -29.73
C ARG A 176 4.93 -12.83 -28.85
N GLU A 177 6.09 -13.34 -29.26
CA GLU A 177 6.83 -14.34 -28.48
C GLU A 177 7.22 -13.79 -27.10
N ALA A 178 7.75 -12.56 -27.04
CA ALA A 178 8.14 -11.95 -25.78
C ALA A 178 6.94 -11.76 -24.83
N CYS A 179 5.80 -11.30 -25.36
CA CYS A 179 4.56 -11.17 -24.61
C CYS A 179 4.03 -12.53 -24.12
N LYS A 180 4.12 -13.61 -24.90
CA LYS A 180 3.63 -14.93 -24.45
C LYS A 180 4.54 -15.59 -23.40
N LYS A 181 5.85 -15.36 -23.48
CA LYS A 181 6.86 -16.05 -22.66
C LYS A 181 7.39 -15.26 -21.46
N HIS A 182 6.96 -14.00 -21.23
CA HIS A 182 7.50 -13.19 -20.12
C HIS A 182 7.27 -13.75 -18.71
N HIS A 183 6.34 -14.72 -18.57
CA HIS A 183 6.03 -15.40 -17.32
C HIS A 183 6.75 -16.73 -17.09
N THR A 184 7.35 -17.30 -18.13
CA THR A 184 8.01 -18.60 -18.09
C THR A 184 9.27 -18.50 -17.22
N ASN A 185 9.48 -19.49 -16.35
CA ASN A 185 10.63 -19.54 -15.44
C ASN A 185 11.66 -20.51 -16.02
N GLY A 186 12.74 -19.97 -16.58
CA GLY A 186 13.91 -20.71 -17.04
C GLY A 186 14.95 -19.73 -17.58
N ASP A 187 16.22 -19.99 -17.30
CA ASP A 187 17.36 -19.36 -18.00
C ASP A 187 17.54 -19.97 -19.42
N GLU A 188 16.75 -20.99 -19.72
CA GLU A 188 16.73 -21.71 -20.97
C GLU A 188 15.86 -20.99 -22.02
N TYR A 189 16.56 -20.48 -23.04
CA TYR A 189 16.04 -20.14 -24.36
C TYR A 189 15.03 -18.98 -24.45
N SER A 190 15.56 -17.76 -24.53
CA SER A 190 15.14 -16.94 -25.65
C SER A 190 16.28 -16.03 -26.14
N ASN A 191 16.52 -16.04 -27.45
CA ASN A 191 17.28 -14.99 -28.15
C ASN A 191 16.57 -13.62 -28.09
N ASN A 192 15.43 -13.54 -27.41
CA ASN A 192 14.54 -12.42 -27.36
C ASN A 192 14.84 -11.51 -26.17
N TRP A 193 15.60 -10.46 -26.44
CA TRP A 193 16.02 -9.47 -25.44
C TRP A 193 14.84 -8.69 -24.80
N LEU A 194 13.61 -8.77 -25.35
CA LEU A 194 12.45 -8.10 -24.76
C LEU A 194 11.93 -8.81 -23.50
N ILE A 195 12.08 -10.13 -23.39
CA ILE A 195 11.56 -10.90 -22.25
C ILE A 195 12.05 -10.35 -20.90
N PRO A 196 13.36 -10.18 -20.65
CA PRO A 196 13.84 -9.64 -19.38
C PRO A 196 13.37 -8.19 -19.13
N ILE A 197 13.17 -7.40 -20.19
CA ILE A 197 12.65 -6.04 -20.10
C ILE A 197 11.19 -6.06 -19.63
N ILE A 198 10.34 -6.86 -20.28
CA ILE A 198 8.92 -7.01 -19.91
C ILE A 198 8.83 -7.47 -18.46
N LYS A 199 9.49 -8.58 -18.11
CA LYS A 199 9.47 -9.18 -16.77
C LYS A 199 9.89 -8.18 -15.68
N LYS A 200 10.92 -7.37 -15.92
CA LYS A 200 11.39 -6.37 -14.97
C LYS A 200 10.34 -5.26 -14.77
N TYR A 201 9.86 -4.65 -15.85
CA TYR A 201 9.02 -3.45 -15.73
C TYR A 201 7.56 -3.75 -15.40
N ASP A 202 7.04 -4.91 -15.82
CA ASP A 202 5.77 -5.46 -15.35
C ASP A 202 5.82 -5.69 -13.83
N GLY A 203 6.82 -6.44 -13.36
CA GLY A 203 7.00 -6.71 -11.93
C GLY A 203 7.16 -5.45 -11.07
N LEU A 204 7.92 -4.45 -11.56
CA LEU A 204 8.06 -3.16 -10.88
C LEU A 204 6.76 -2.36 -10.86
N ALA A 205 6.01 -2.35 -11.96
CA ALA A 205 4.73 -1.66 -12.04
C ALA A 205 3.75 -2.27 -11.04
N SER A 206 3.55 -3.59 -11.06
CA SER A 206 2.69 -4.28 -10.10
C SER A 206 3.13 -4.07 -8.66
N PHE A 207 4.44 -4.07 -8.37
CA PHE A 207 4.94 -3.81 -7.03
C PHE A 207 4.55 -2.40 -6.51
N LEU A 208 4.68 -1.38 -7.35
CA LEU A 208 4.39 0.01 -6.99
C LEU A 208 2.90 0.32 -6.90
N SER A 209 2.08 -0.39 -7.68
CA SER A 209 0.64 -0.17 -7.75
C SER A 209 -0.18 -1.04 -6.79
N ARG A 210 0.42 -2.09 -6.21
CA ARG A 210 -0.21 -2.96 -5.20
C ARG A 210 -0.77 -2.13 -4.02
N ARG A 211 -2.09 -2.20 -3.85
CA ARG A 211 -2.80 -1.71 -2.66
C ARG A 211 -3.49 -2.88 -1.97
N ILE A 212 -3.48 -2.88 -0.63
CA ILE A 212 -4.20 -3.90 0.16
C ILE A 212 -5.71 -3.72 -0.11
N PRO A 213 -6.43 -4.76 -0.56
CA PRO A 213 -7.84 -4.65 -0.93
C PRO A 213 -8.71 -4.30 0.28
N ARG A 214 -9.82 -3.57 0.04
CA ARG A 214 -10.86 -3.29 1.05
C ARG A 214 -12.12 -4.15 0.85
N LYS A 215 -12.42 -4.57 -0.37
CA LYS A 215 -13.38 -5.59 -0.81
C LYS A 215 -13.47 -5.53 -2.35
N GLU A 216 -13.95 -6.62 -2.95
CA GLU A 216 -14.47 -6.81 -4.33
C GLU A 216 -13.67 -7.71 -5.29
N GLU A 217 -14.46 -8.47 -6.06
CA GLU A 217 -14.15 -9.58 -6.98
C GLU A 217 -14.51 -9.21 -8.44
N LYS A 218 -14.39 -7.93 -8.84
CA LYS A 218 -14.81 -7.45 -10.17
C LYS A 218 -13.60 -7.15 -11.07
N ARG A 219 -13.64 -7.59 -12.34
CA ARG A 219 -12.55 -7.34 -13.32
C ARG A 219 -12.70 -6.00 -14.07
N TYR A 220 -13.89 -5.44 -14.12
CA TYR A 220 -14.11 -4.10 -14.65
C TYR A 220 -15.27 -3.42 -13.93
N ASP A 221 -15.44 -2.14 -14.22
CA ASP A 221 -16.51 -1.29 -13.68
C ASP A 221 -17.83 -1.51 -14.43
N TYR A 222 -18.69 -2.39 -13.91
CA TYR A 222 -20.02 -2.69 -14.44
C TYR A 222 -21.05 -1.57 -14.25
N GLU A 223 -20.80 -0.62 -13.34
CA GLU A 223 -21.74 0.47 -13.05
C GLU A 223 -21.86 1.44 -14.23
N ASN A 224 -20.84 1.46 -15.10
CA ASN A 224 -20.77 2.30 -16.29
C ASN A 224 -21.14 1.55 -17.59
N GLY A 225 -21.92 0.47 -17.49
CA GLY A 225 -22.49 -0.28 -18.63
C GLY A 225 -21.67 -1.50 -19.06
N GLU A 226 -22.03 -2.08 -20.20
CA GLU A 226 -21.26 -3.19 -20.79
C GLU A 226 -19.92 -2.69 -21.38
N ILE A 227 -18.97 -3.60 -21.58
CA ILE A 227 -17.72 -3.35 -22.29
C ILE A 227 -17.59 -4.36 -23.43
N ASP A 228 -17.61 -3.88 -24.66
CA ASP A 228 -17.30 -4.70 -25.83
C ASP A 228 -15.79 -4.97 -25.89
N CYS A 229 -15.41 -6.14 -25.37
CA CYS A 229 -14.01 -6.57 -25.35
C CYS A 229 -13.48 -6.90 -26.75
N LYS A 230 -14.36 -7.27 -27.69
CA LYS A 230 -13.98 -7.60 -29.07
C LYS A 230 -13.58 -6.34 -29.82
N THR A 231 -14.41 -5.30 -29.78
CA THR A 231 -14.08 -4.00 -30.38
C THR A 231 -12.77 -3.44 -29.81
N ILE A 232 -12.55 -3.55 -28.50
CA ILE A 232 -11.30 -3.07 -27.88
C ILE A 232 -10.09 -3.87 -28.39
N ALA A 233 -10.21 -5.19 -28.56
CA ALA A 233 -9.13 -6.00 -29.10
C ALA A 233 -8.83 -5.65 -30.57
N GLU A 234 -9.85 -5.41 -31.39
CA GLU A 234 -9.73 -4.95 -32.77
C GLU A 234 -9.03 -3.58 -32.84
N GLU A 235 -9.49 -2.60 -32.04
CA GLU A 235 -8.88 -1.27 -31.97
C GLU A 235 -7.41 -1.33 -31.53
N ILE A 236 -7.06 -2.19 -30.56
CA ILE A 236 -5.66 -2.39 -30.15
C ILE A 236 -4.87 -3.03 -31.30
N THR A 237 -5.45 -4.02 -31.98
CA THR A 237 -4.83 -4.73 -33.10
C THR A 237 -4.48 -3.77 -34.24
N GLU A 238 -5.39 -2.87 -34.60
CA GLU A 238 -5.16 -1.83 -35.61
C GLU A 238 -4.13 -0.79 -35.14
N LYS A 239 -4.22 -0.33 -33.90
CA LYS A 239 -3.39 0.79 -33.42
C LYS A 239 -1.97 0.35 -33.06
N GLN A 240 -1.70 -0.95 -32.96
CA GLN A 240 -0.37 -1.45 -32.61
C GLN A 240 0.70 -1.06 -33.65
N HIS A 241 0.34 -0.81 -34.92
CA HIS A 241 1.31 -0.47 -35.98
C HIS A 241 2.10 0.79 -35.66
N ILE A 242 1.48 1.76 -34.98
CA ILE A 242 2.09 3.03 -34.61
C ILE A 242 2.11 3.14 -33.09
N ILE A 243 3.30 3.12 -32.48
CA ILE A 243 3.43 3.09 -31.02
C ILE A 243 2.77 4.30 -30.32
N TYR A 244 2.78 5.46 -30.96
CA TYR A 244 2.09 6.66 -30.47
C TYR A 244 0.57 6.49 -30.47
N SER A 245 0.02 5.85 -31.50
CA SER A 245 -1.42 5.57 -31.60
C SER A 245 -1.85 4.62 -30.48
N LEU A 246 -1.11 3.52 -30.30
CA LEU A 246 -1.37 2.57 -29.22
C LEU A 246 -1.26 3.22 -27.82
N TYR A 247 -0.19 3.99 -27.57
CA TYR A 247 -0.01 4.68 -26.28
C TYR A 247 -1.14 5.68 -26.02
N ASN A 248 -1.50 6.50 -27.01
CA ASN A 248 -2.56 7.49 -26.88
C ASN A 248 -3.93 6.85 -26.68
N TYR A 249 -4.21 5.76 -27.39
CA TYR A 249 -5.43 4.98 -27.20
C TYR A 249 -5.52 4.49 -25.75
N ILE A 250 -4.50 3.80 -25.25
CA ILE A 250 -4.46 3.31 -23.86
C ILE A 250 -4.59 4.47 -22.86
N TYR A 251 -3.96 5.61 -23.12
CA TYR A 251 -3.98 6.78 -22.23
C TYR A 251 -5.37 7.44 -22.16
N TYR A 252 -5.96 7.76 -23.31
CA TYR A 252 -7.14 8.61 -23.41
C TYR A 252 -8.47 7.85 -23.48
N ASN A 253 -8.47 6.57 -23.90
CA ASN A 253 -9.72 5.81 -24.05
C ASN A 253 -10.41 5.63 -22.68
N LYS A 254 -11.63 6.16 -22.57
CA LYS A 254 -12.43 6.12 -21.34
C LYS A 254 -12.96 4.72 -21.04
N THR A 255 -13.32 3.96 -22.07
CA THR A 255 -13.78 2.58 -21.95
C THR A 255 -12.67 1.68 -21.43
N PHE A 256 -11.46 1.79 -21.99
CA PHE A 256 -10.28 1.05 -21.54
C PHE A 256 -9.90 1.35 -20.07
N ALA A 257 -10.16 2.57 -19.60
CA ALA A 257 -9.90 2.98 -18.21
C ALA A 257 -10.79 2.29 -17.15
N ARG A 258 -11.76 1.48 -17.58
CA ARG A 258 -12.69 0.74 -16.72
C ARG A 258 -12.17 -0.66 -16.35
N PHE A 259 -11.14 -1.16 -17.02
CA PHE A 259 -10.53 -2.46 -16.68
C PHE A 259 -9.64 -2.39 -15.44
N TYR A 260 -9.76 -3.41 -14.58
CA TYR A 260 -8.84 -3.68 -13.47
C TYR A 260 -7.76 -4.69 -13.91
N GLU A 261 -6.54 -4.51 -13.39
CA GLU A 261 -5.39 -5.38 -13.69
C GLU A 261 -5.58 -6.80 -13.11
N THR A 262 -6.23 -6.88 -11.94
CA THR A 262 -6.43 -8.15 -11.22
C THR A 262 -7.79 -8.16 -10.54
N ILE A 263 -8.36 -9.35 -10.38
CA ILE A 263 -9.60 -9.58 -9.63
C ILE A 263 -9.34 -9.51 -8.11
N THR A 264 -8.10 -9.75 -7.68
CA THR A 264 -7.73 -9.93 -6.27
C THR A 264 -7.14 -8.69 -5.59
N PHE A 265 -6.60 -7.73 -6.36
CA PHE A 265 -6.07 -6.47 -5.85
C PHE A 265 -6.94 -5.30 -6.30
N ALA A 266 -7.72 -4.76 -5.36
CA ALA A 266 -8.60 -3.62 -5.61
C ALA A 266 -7.83 -2.34 -5.99
N ASN A 267 -8.43 -1.54 -6.88
CA ASN A 267 -7.99 -0.20 -7.33
C ASN A 267 -6.76 -0.14 -8.25
N ASN A 268 -6.26 -1.26 -8.75
CA ASN A 268 -5.20 -1.24 -9.73
C ASN A 268 -5.79 -1.34 -11.14
N LYS A 269 -5.88 -0.21 -11.84
CA LYS A 269 -6.45 -0.15 -13.20
C LYS A 269 -5.42 -0.65 -14.20
N LEU A 270 -5.84 -1.50 -15.15
CA LEU A 270 -4.97 -2.04 -16.20
C LEU A 270 -4.24 -0.92 -16.96
N ARG A 271 -4.97 0.15 -17.31
CA ARG A 271 -4.39 1.37 -17.89
C ARG A 271 -3.25 1.95 -17.07
N THR A 272 -3.44 2.06 -15.76
CA THR A 272 -2.42 2.64 -14.87
C THR A 272 -1.18 1.76 -14.83
N HIS A 273 -1.36 0.43 -14.78
CA HIS A 273 -0.28 -0.55 -14.81
C HIS A 273 0.58 -0.45 -16.07
N LEU A 274 -0.04 -0.57 -17.25
CA LEU A 274 0.65 -0.51 -18.54
C LEU A 274 1.43 0.80 -18.70
N LEU A 275 0.79 1.92 -18.37
CA LEU A 275 1.40 3.24 -18.47
C LEU A 275 2.51 3.44 -17.43
N LEU A 276 2.39 2.85 -16.23
CA LEU A 276 3.43 2.90 -15.21
C LEU A 276 4.66 2.12 -15.65
N ALA A 277 4.49 0.91 -16.19
CA ALA A 277 5.58 0.09 -16.72
C ALA A 277 6.38 0.85 -17.80
N VAL A 278 5.68 1.47 -18.76
CA VAL A 278 6.29 2.32 -19.80
C VAL A 278 7.04 3.51 -19.20
N ASN A 279 6.44 4.21 -18.23
CA ASN A 279 7.09 5.37 -17.61
C ASN A 279 8.35 4.99 -16.82
N LEU A 280 8.35 3.81 -16.18
CA LEU A 280 9.53 3.29 -15.49
C LEU A 280 10.67 2.98 -16.48
N LEU A 281 10.37 2.30 -17.59
CA LEU A 281 11.33 2.04 -18.66
C LEU A 281 11.95 3.34 -19.21
N ILE A 282 11.10 4.31 -19.58
CA ILE A 282 11.56 5.60 -20.12
C ILE A 282 12.41 6.36 -19.10
N ASN A 283 12.03 6.32 -17.82
CA ASN A 283 12.78 6.98 -16.76
C ASN A 283 14.15 6.35 -16.53
N ASP A 284 14.24 5.02 -16.56
CA ASP A 284 15.51 4.30 -16.47
C ASP A 284 16.40 4.57 -17.68
N PHE A 285 15.83 4.62 -18.90
CA PHE A 285 16.55 5.01 -20.10
C PHE A 285 17.12 6.43 -20.00
N LYS A 286 16.30 7.41 -19.59
CA LYS A 286 16.73 8.80 -19.38
C LYS A 286 17.81 8.97 -18.31
N LYS A 287 17.90 8.02 -17.37
CA LYS A 287 18.90 7.99 -16.30
C LYS A 287 20.15 7.19 -16.67
N GLY A 288 20.29 6.73 -17.92
CA GLY A 288 21.43 5.94 -18.37
C GLY A 288 21.46 4.51 -17.82
N LYS A 289 20.37 4.01 -17.23
CA LYS A 289 20.28 2.64 -16.68
C LYS A 289 19.94 1.60 -17.73
N LEU A 290 19.56 2.05 -18.93
CA LEU A 290 19.33 1.22 -20.11
C LEU A 290 20.21 1.75 -21.25
N THR A 291 20.97 0.87 -21.87
CA THR A 291 21.79 1.18 -23.07
C THR A 291 21.24 0.48 -24.29
N ILE A 292 21.58 0.99 -25.47
CA ILE A 292 21.26 0.35 -26.75
C ILE A 292 22.55 -0.16 -27.36
N GLU A 293 22.65 -1.48 -27.55
CA GLU A 293 23.81 -2.13 -28.16
C GLU A 293 23.30 -3.12 -29.20
N ASN A 294 23.84 -3.07 -30.42
CA ASN A 294 23.44 -3.93 -31.53
C ASN A 294 21.92 -3.95 -31.77
N ASN A 295 21.28 -2.77 -31.69
CA ASN A 295 19.83 -2.58 -31.83
C ASN A 295 18.98 -3.31 -30.75
N LYS A 296 19.59 -3.67 -29.61
CA LYS A 296 18.92 -4.30 -28.45
C LYS A 296 19.02 -3.40 -27.22
N VAL A 297 17.99 -3.39 -26.38
CA VAL A 297 18.03 -2.68 -25.09
C VAL A 297 18.67 -3.60 -24.06
N LYS A 298 19.74 -3.13 -23.41
CA LYS A 298 20.39 -3.82 -22.30
C LYS A 298 20.16 -3.08 -20.99
N ILE A 299 19.99 -3.84 -19.91
CA ILE A 299 19.94 -3.28 -18.56
C ILE A 299 21.37 -3.13 -18.08
N VAL A 300 21.78 -1.89 -17.80
CA VAL A 300 23.08 -1.66 -17.18
C VAL A 300 22.98 -2.03 -15.71
N SER A 301 23.65 -3.10 -15.32
CA SER A 301 23.96 -3.37 -13.93
C SER A 301 24.91 -2.27 -13.46
N ILE A 302 24.39 -1.29 -12.72
CA ILE A 302 25.25 -0.32 -12.02
C ILE A 302 26.10 -1.15 -11.04
N PRO A 303 27.44 -1.20 -11.18
CA PRO A 303 28.28 -1.86 -10.20
C PRO A 303 28.05 -1.17 -8.84
N ALA A 304 28.08 -1.96 -7.77
CA ALA A 304 27.76 -1.52 -6.41
C ALA A 304 28.67 -0.42 -5.82
N LYS A 305 29.50 0.25 -6.63
CA LYS A 305 30.52 1.24 -6.22
C LYS A 305 30.02 2.68 -6.02
N ASP A 306 28.75 2.99 -6.32
CA ASP A 306 28.11 4.26 -5.89
C ASP A 306 27.32 4.12 -4.56
N LYS A 307 27.66 3.12 -3.73
CA LYS A 307 27.15 2.99 -2.35
C LYS A 307 28.05 3.69 -1.31
N GLY A 308 28.67 4.80 -1.68
CA GLY A 308 29.43 5.65 -0.75
C GLY A 308 28.56 6.39 0.28
N GLU A 309 27.24 6.47 0.08
CA GLU A 309 26.33 7.07 1.06
C GLU A 309 25.00 6.31 1.12
N THR A 310 24.99 5.08 1.62
CA THR A 310 23.85 4.49 2.36
C THR A 310 24.23 3.12 2.89
N GLU A 311 25.14 3.08 3.87
CA GLU A 311 25.21 1.93 4.77
C GLU A 311 24.11 2.03 5.82
N LYS A 312 23.14 1.11 5.75
CA LYS A 312 23.00 0.07 6.78
C LYS A 312 22.25 -1.14 6.21
N PRO A 313 22.63 -2.36 6.62
CA PRO A 313 22.32 -3.58 5.90
C PRO A 313 20.90 -4.06 6.19
N ILE A 314 20.17 -4.45 5.15
CA ILE A 314 18.97 -5.28 5.30
C ILE A 314 19.48 -6.69 5.61
N SER A 315 19.47 -7.02 6.89
CA SER A 315 19.72 -8.37 7.38
C SER A 315 18.65 -9.33 6.83
N LYS A 316 19.12 -10.33 6.10
CA LYS A 316 18.61 -11.70 5.91
C LYS A 316 17.14 -11.87 5.47
N SER A 317 17.00 -12.57 4.35
CA SER A 317 15.76 -13.16 3.85
C SER A 317 15.02 -13.94 4.94
N LEU A 318 13.79 -13.51 5.24
CA LEU A 318 12.80 -14.35 5.88
C LEU A 318 12.30 -15.35 4.84
N VAL A 319 12.98 -16.50 4.77
CA VAL A 319 12.42 -17.73 4.22
C VAL A 319 11.21 -18.08 5.07
N LEU A 320 10.01 -17.79 4.57
CA LEU A 320 8.76 -18.34 5.12
C LEU A 320 8.78 -19.85 4.88
N LYS A 321 9.31 -20.61 5.85
CA LYS A 321 9.05 -22.05 5.94
C LYS A 321 7.54 -22.24 6.11
N ARG A 322 6.90 -22.83 5.10
CA ARG A 322 5.55 -23.41 5.22
C ARG A 322 5.60 -24.46 6.33
N ILE A 323 4.91 -24.21 7.43
CA ILE A 323 4.55 -25.26 8.38
C ILE A 323 3.29 -25.91 7.80
N ASN A 324 3.45 -27.10 7.22
CA ASN A 324 2.33 -27.99 6.96
C ASN A 324 1.85 -28.56 8.31
N PRO A 325 0.55 -28.56 8.64
CA PRO A 325 0.05 -29.34 9.75
C PRO A 325 -0.01 -30.82 9.32
N SER A 326 0.68 -31.70 10.05
CA SER A 326 0.53 -33.15 9.88
C SER A 326 -0.80 -33.62 10.45
N LYS A 327 -1.59 -34.33 9.65
CA LYS A 327 -2.70 -35.17 10.12
C LYS A 327 -2.16 -36.53 10.57
N LYS A 328 -2.54 -36.94 11.79
CA LYS A 328 -2.73 -38.29 12.38
C LYS A 328 -2.72 -38.03 13.90
N GLY A 329 -3.75 -38.25 14.71
CA GLY A 329 -4.68 -39.37 14.74
C GLY A 329 -4.13 -40.44 15.69
N VAL A 330 -4.85 -40.67 16.80
CA VAL A 330 -4.84 -41.83 17.74
C VAL A 330 -4.48 -41.50 19.21
N GLU A 331 -5.57 -41.35 19.99
CA GLU A 331 -5.96 -41.97 21.29
C GLU A 331 -5.07 -42.12 22.55
N LYS A 332 -5.78 -41.89 23.69
CA LYS A 332 -5.67 -42.41 25.08
C LYS A 332 -4.51 -41.85 25.94
N GLN A 333 -4.64 -41.57 27.24
CA GLN A 333 -5.63 -41.88 28.28
C GLN A 333 -5.42 -40.93 29.49
N THR A 334 -6.51 -40.64 30.20
CA THR A 334 -6.69 -40.28 31.63
C THR A 334 -5.49 -40.00 32.55
N THR A 335 -5.54 -38.89 33.30
CA THR A 335 -5.67 -38.94 34.78
C THR A 335 -6.12 -37.60 35.39
N THR A 336 -6.90 -37.77 36.46
CA THR A 336 -7.67 -36.86 37.30
C THR A 336 -6.81 -36.03 38.26
N LEU A 337 -7.30 -34.84 38.65
CA LEU A 337 -7.16 -34.31 40.02
C LEU A 337 -8.21 -33.21 40.28
N GLN A 338 -9.14 -33.54 41.18
CA GLN A 338 -9.99 -32.67 42.02
C GLN A 338 -9.11 -31.65 42.79
N GLU A 339 -9.54 -30.56 43.42
CA GLU A 339 -10.79 -29.88 43.75
C GLU A 339 -10.34 -28.52 44.34
N ARG A 340 -11.15 -27.46 44.24
CA ARG A 340 -11.64 -26.74 45.43
C ARG A 340 -12.66 -25.66 45.07
N SER A 341 -13.77 -25.76 45.79
CA SER A 341 -14.88 -24.82 45.89
C SER A 341 -14.51 -23.59 46.71
N VAL A 342 -14.98 -22.42 46.29
CA VAL A 342 -15.27 -21.30 47.20
C VAL A 342 -16.62 -20.71 46.78
N ARG A 343 -17.59 -20.83 47.69
CA ARG A 343 -18.85 -20.07 47.69
C ARG A 343 -18.62 -18.71 48.37
N ASP A 344 -19.38 -17.71 47.94
CA ASP A 344 -20.27 -16.87 48.77
C ASP A 344 -20.76 -15.72 47.87
N GLU A 345 -22.03 -15.74 47.46
CA GLU A 345 -23.15 -15.03 48.11
C GLU A 345 -23.03 -13.51 48.01
N ASN A 346 -23.81 -12.91 47.09
CA ASN A 346 -24.89 -11.97 47.42
C ASN A 346 -25.53 -11.37 46.15
N HIS A 347 -26.86 -11.40 46.16
CA HIS A 347 -27.86 -10.87 45.20
C HIS A 347 -27.87 -9.30 45.17
N PRO A 348 -28.66 -8.58 44.31
CA PRO A 348 -29.96 -8.98 43.76
C PRO A 348 -30.25 -8.68 42.28
N LEU A 349 -31.31 -9.37 41.84
CA LEU A 349 -32.12 -9.10 40.67
C LEU A 349 -32.75 -7.70 40.73
N THR A 350 -32.71 -6.98 39.61
CA THR A 350 -33.62 -5.85 39.37
C THR A 350 -34.31 -6.01 38.01
N THR A 351 -35.55 -6.46 38.14
CA THR A 351 -36.78 -5.88 37.57
C THR A 351 -36.86 -5.63 36.07
N GLU A 352 -37.76 -6.41 35.49
CA GLU A 352 -38.52 -6.21 34.27
C GLU A 352 -39.00 -4.76 34.09
N LYS A 353 -38.90 -4.24 32.87
CA LYS A 353 -39.70 -3.10 32.41
C LYS A 353 -40.73 -3.62 31.39
N LYS A 354 -42.00 -3.55 31.78
CA LYS A 354 -43.17 -3.64 30.89
C LYS A 354 -43.11 -2.54 29.82
N PRO A 355 -43.62 -2.79 28.60
CA PRO A 355 -43.84 -1.75 27.60
C PRO A 355 -45.15 -0.98 27.89
N LEU A 356 -45.08 0.36 27.83
CA LEU A 356 -46.25 1.23 27.77
C LEU A 356 -46.82 1.18 26.34
N ALA A 357 -48.00 0.58 26.21
CA ALA A 357 -48.87 0.75 25.07
C ALA A 357 -49.46 2.17 25.09
N ARG A 358 -49.56 2.78 23.90
CA ARG A 358 -50.41 3.94 23.65
C ARG A 358 -51.81 3.42 23.33
N GLY A 359 -52.78 3.92 24.08
CA GLY A 359 -54.22 3.83 23.89
C GLY A 359 -54.82 4.87 24.81
#